data_AF-A0A937NPU9-F1
#
_entry.id   AF-A0A937NPU9-F1
#
_cell.length_a   1.000
_cell.length_b   1.000
_cell.length_c   1.000
_cell.angle_alpha   90.00
_cell.angle_beta   90.00
_cell.angle_gamma   90.00
#
_symmetry.space_group_name_H-M   'P 1'
#
loop_
_entity.id
_entity.type
_entity.pdbx_description
1 polymer ?
#
loop_
_entity_poly.entity_id
_entity_poly.type
_entity_poly.pdbx_seq_one_letter_code
_entity_poly.pdbx_strand_id
1 'polypeptide(L)'
;MSAQTVVREPQRYWDDVEWMRQNATELYRKYGIDDAIIWLAIFNKQVLAHGRDLGEVGRIAVQKSRKPADEIFTDCLVGVSIIL
;
A
#
# COMPACT_ATOMS: atom_id res chain seq x y z
N MET A 1 15.40 25.73 21.29
CA MET A 1 14.25 24.85 20.99
C MET A 1 14.30 24.57 19.50
N SER A 2 14.77 23.39 19.11
CA SER A 2 14.90 23.02 17.70
C SER A 2 13.52 22.73 17.14
N ALA A 3 13.05 23.53 16.18
CA ALA A 3 11.80 23.28 15.49
C ALA A 3 11.93 21.96 14.72
N GLN A 4 11.22 20.91 15.15
CA GLN A 4 11.04 19.71 14.35
C GLN A 4 10.20 20.10 13.13
N THR A 5 10.82 20.08 11.95
CA THR A 5 10.13 20.28 10.68
C THR A 5 9.25 19.05 10.45
N VAL A 6 7.95 19.17 10.73
CA VAL A 6 6.98 18.11 10.40
C VAL A 6 6.90 18.04 8.88
N VAL A 7 7.59 17.07 8.28
CA VAL A 7 7.47 16.77 6.85
C VAL A 7 6.09 16.17 6.65
N ARG A 8 5.15 17.01 6.21
CA ARG A 8 3.79 16.56 5.88
C ARG A 8 3.89 15.72 4.61
N GLU A 9 3.39 14.49 4.67
CA GLU A 9 3.29 13.64 3.49
C GLU A 9 2.50 14.35 2.37
N PRO A 10 2.89 14.19 1.09
CA PRO A 10 2.19 14.80 -0.03
C PRO A 10 0.71 14.39 -0.03
N GLN A 11 -0.18 15.29 -0.46
CA GLN A 11 -1.63 15.01 -0.53
C GLN A 11 -1.96 13.71 -1.27
N ARG A 12 -1.23 13.42 -2.37
CA ARG A 12 -1.34 12.17 -3.12
C ARG A 12 -1.25 10.93 -2.22
N TYR A 13 -0.34 10.91 -1.23
CA TYR A 13 -0.18 9.75 -0.35
C TYR A 13 -1.48 9.47 0.41
N TRP A 14 -2.10 10.52 0.96
CA TRP A 14 -3.39 10.42 1.63
C TRP A 14 -4.53 10.04 0.66
N ASP A 15 -4.45 10.50 -0.59
CA ASP A 15 -5.41 10.10 -1.62
C ASP A 15 -5.28 8.60 -1.98
N ASP A 16 -4.05 8.06 -1.96
CA ASP A 16 -3.78 6.63 -2.16
C ASP A 16 -4.29 5.79 -0.98
N VAL A 17 -4.13 6.28 0.26
CA VAL A 17 -4.68 5.67 1.48
C VAL A 17 -6.20 5.60 1.41
N GLU A 18 -6.86 6.72 1.11
CA GLU A 18 -8.32 6.79 1.06
C GLU A 18 -8.87 5.93 -0.08
N TRP A 19 -8.22 5.95 -1.24
CA TRP A 19 -8.59 5.09 -2.36
C TRP A 19 -8.50 3.60 -1.98
N MET A 20 -7.44 3.17 -1.30
CA MET A 20 -7.32 1.78 -0.85
C MET A 20 -8.48 1.39 0.06
N ARG A 21 -8.82 2.24 1.05
CA ARG A 21 -9.92 1.98 1.99
C ARG A 21 -11.26 1.84 1.29
N GLN A 22 -11.55 2.73 0.33
CA GLN A 22 -12.79 2.67 -0.46
C GLN A 22 -12.87 1.44 -1.36
N ASN A 23 -11.73 0.89 -1.77
CA ASN A 23 -11.64 -0.24 -2.69
C ASN A 23 -11.18 -1.55 -2.00
N ALA A 24 -11.10 -1.59 -0.67
CA ALA A 24 -10.47 -2.68 0.08
C ALA A 24 -11.08 -4.05 -0.23
N THR A 25 -12.41 -4.13 -0.35
CA THR A 25 -13.11 -5.38 -0.71
C THR A 25 -12.74 -5.88 -2.10
N GLU A 26 -12.64 -4.98 -3.08
CA GLU A 26 -12.26 -5.34 -4.45
C GLU A 26 -10.78 -5.73 -4.52
N LEU A 27 -9.91 -4.99 -3.84
CA LEU A 27 -8.48 -5.28 -3.75
C LEU A 27 -8.24 -6.63 -3.06
N TYR A 28 -8.99 -6.96 -2.01
CA TYR A 28 -8.92 -8.26 -1.36
C TYR A 28 -9.37 -9.38 -2.30
N ARG A 29 -10.47 -9.21 -3.03
CA ARG A 29 -10.91 -10.19 -4.03
C ARG A 29 -9.90 -10.37 -5.17
N LYS A 30 -9.17 -9.31 -5.52
CA LYS A 30 -8.24 -9.35 -6.64
C LYS A 30 -6.87 -9.91 -6.26
N TYR A 31 -6.39 -9.61 -5.05
CA TYR A 31 -5.02 -9.89 -4.66
C TYR A 31 -4.92 -10.79 -3.41
N GLY A 32 -5.92 -10.79 -2.52
CA GLY A 32 -5.85 -11.45 -1.22
C GLY A 32 -6.63 -12.76 -1.07
N ILE A 33 -7.22 -13.33 -2.13
CA ILE A 33 -8.04 -14.55 -2.00
C ILE A 33 -7.21 -15.76 -1.54
N ASP A 34 -6.00 -15.90 -2.06
CA ASP A 34 -5.15 -17.07 -1.80
C ASP A 34 -4.19 -16.88 -0.61
N ASP A 35 -4.20 -15.69 -0.01
CA ASP A 35 -3.21 -15.26 0.98
C ASP A 35 -3.88 -14.64 2.21
N ALA A 36 -3.61 -15.21 3.38
CA ALA A 36 -4.09 -14.67 4.66
C ALA A 36 -3.55 -13.24 4.93
N ILE A 37 -2.38 -12.92 4.39
CA ILE A 37 -1.67 -11.65 4.52
C ILE A 37 -1.05 -11.33 3.17
N ILE A 38 -1.43 -10.21 2.57
CA ILE A 38 -0.80 -9.71 1.36
C ILE A 38 -0.47 -8.23 1.48
N TRP A 39 0.75 -7.88 1.13
CA TRP A 39 1.19 -6.49 1.03
C TRP A 39 0.80 -5.93 -0.33
N LEU A 40 0.30 -4.69 -0.35
CA LEU A 40 0.04 -3.91 -1.55
C LEU A 40 0.88 -2.63 -1.53
N ALA A 41 1.59 -2.35 -2.62
CA ALA A 41 2.20 -1.05 -2.86
C ALA A 41 1.39 -0.26 -3.88
N ILE A 42 0.95 0.94 -3.50
CA ILE A 42 0.01 1.78 -4.23
C ILE A 42 0.66 3.15 -4.49
N PHE A 43 0.52 3.62 -5.71
CA PHE A 43 0.95 4.97 -6.11
C PHE A 43 -0.01 5.52 -7.16
N ASN A 44 -0.52 6.74 -6.97
CA ASN A 44 -1.52 7.34 -7.87
C ASN A 44 -2.73 6.41 -8.11
N LYS A 45 -3.26 5.82 -7.03
CA LYS A 45 -4.43 4.94 -7.03
C LYS A 45 -4.26 3.70 -7.91
N GLN A 46 -3.01 3.29 -8.12
CA GLN A 46 -2.65 2.09 -8.88
C GLN A 46 -1.81 1.15 -8.01
N VAL A 47 -2.18 -0.13 -7.97
CA VAL A 47 -1.35 -1.17 -7.36
C VAL A 47 -0.15 -1.43 -8.27
N LEU A 48 1.04 -1.06 -7.79
CA LEU A 48 2.30 -1.28 -8.49
C LEU A 48 2.85 -2.68 -8.23
N ALA A 49 2.71 -3.19 -7.02
CA ALA A 49 3.20 -4.50 -6.62
C ALA A 49 2.31 -5.09 -5.52
N HIS A 50 2.28 -6.43 -5.45
CA HIS A 50 1.62 -7.16 -4.38
C HIS A 50 2.35 -8.47 -4.08
N GLY A 51 2.27 -8.96 -2.84
CA GLY A 51 2.88 -10.22 -2.44
C GLY A 51 3.05 -10.39 -0.93
N ARG A 52 3.56 -11.55 -0.51
CA ARG A 52 3.77 -11.89 0.91
C ARG A 52 4.99 -11.20 1.52
N ASP A 53 5.97 -10.84 0.70
CA ASP A 53 7.21 -10.21 1.14
C ASP A 53 7.18 -8.69 0.91
N LEU A 54 7.17 -7.93 2.01
CA LEU A 54 7.16 -6.47 1.98
C LEU A 54 8.39 -5.88 1.27
N GLY A 55 9.56 -6.49 1.44
CA GLY A 55 10.81 -6.02 0.83
C GLY A 55 10.78 -6.17 -0.69
N GLU A 56 10.29 -7.29 -1.18
CA GLU A 56 10.09 -7.54 -2.61
C GLU A 56 9.04 -6.59 -3.21
N VAL A 57 7.90 -6.43 -2.53
CA VAL A 57 6.83 -5.51 -2.94
C VAL A 57 7.35 -4.08 -3.05
N GLY A 58 8.08 -3.61 -2.04
CA GLY A 58 8.70 -2.29 -2.04
C GLY A 58 9.71 -2.12 -3.17
N ARG A 59 10.59 -3.12 -3.38
CA ARG A 59 11.58 -3.09 -4.47
C ARG A 59 10.91 -2.98 -5.85
N ILE A 60 9.86 -3.77 -6.11
CA ILE A 60 9.13 -3.74 -7.39
C ILE A 60 8.42 -2.39 -7.57
N ALA A 61 7.81 -1.86 -6.50
CA ALA A 61 7.10 -0.59 -6.56
C ALA A 61 8.02 0.59 -6.87
N VAL A 62 9.22 0.65 -6.26
CA VAL A 62 10.25 1.64 -6.57
C VAL A 62 10.69 1.52 -8.04
N GLN A 63 10.91 0.30 -8.52
CA GLN A 63 11.30 0.07 -9.92
C GLN A 63 10.24 0.55 -10.92
N LYS A 64 8.94 0.33 -10.63
CA LYS A 64 7.84 0.71 -11.51
C LYS A 64 7.51 2.21 -11.47
N SER A 65 7.55 2.82 -10.28
CA SER A 65 7.21 4.24 -10.10
C SER A 65 8.36 5.20 -10.38
N ARG A 66 9.61 4.72 -10.25
CA ARG A 66 10.83 5.55 -10.16
C ARG A 66 10.76 6.57 -9.02
N LYS A 67 10.02 6.23 -7.95
CA LYS A 67 9.86 7.02 -6.74
C LYS A 67 10.55 6.33 -5.56
N PRO A 68 11.03 7.10 -4.57
CA PRO A 68 11.58 6.51 -3.37
C PRO A 68 10.48 5.81 -2.56
N ALA A 69 10.86 4.81 -1.77
CA ALA A 69 9.91 3.93 -1.09
C ALA A 69 9.03 4.67 -0.07
N ASP A 70 9.54 5.74 0.56
CA ASP A 70 8.82 6.60 1.49
C ASP A 70 7.72 7.46 0.83
N GLU A 71 7.75 7.58 -0.50
CA GLU A 71 6.65 8.18 -1.27
C GLU A 71 5.57 7.15 -1.65
N ILE A 72 5.81 5.84 -1.51
CA ILE A 72 4.87 4.82 -2.00
C ILE A 72 4.04 4.32 -0.84
N PHE A 73 2.71 4.50 -0.92
CA PHE A 73 1.82 3.97 0.10
C PHE A 73 1.87 2.44 0.06
N THR A 74 2.21 1.83 1.19
CA THR A 74 2.28 0.38 1.30
C THR A 74 1.50 -0.06 2.53
N ASP A 75 0.57 -0.99 2.35
CA ASP A 75 -0.25 -1.51 3.44
C ASP A 75 -0.57 -2.98 3.25
N CYS A 76 -0.93 -3.64 4.34
CA CYS A 76 -1.26 -5.04 4.38
C CYS A 76 -2.77 -5.23 4.31
N LEU A 77 -3.23 -6.01 3.33
CA LEU A 77 -4.57 -6.61 3.39
C LEU A 77 -4.47 -7.91 4.18
N VAL A 78 -5.12 -7.93 5.34
CA VAL A 78 -5.29 -9.14 6.13
C VAL A 78 -6.65 -9.73 5.80
N GLY A 79 -6.66 -10.98 5.36
CA GLY A 79 -7.88 -11.75 5.23
C GLY A 79 -8.48 -11.95 6.61
N VAL A 80 -9.49 -11.15 6.95
CA VAL A 80 -10.36 -11.50 8.06
C VAL A 80 -11.07 -12.77 7.59
N SER A 81 -10.61 -13.93 8.04
CA SER A 81 -11.48 -15.10 8.08
C SER A 81 -12.71 -14.62 8.85
N ILE A 82 -13.79 -14.33 8.12
CA ILE A 82 -15.11 -14.24 8.72
C ILE A 82 -15.26 -15.60 9.38
N ILE A 83 -15.13 -15.64 10.71
CA ILE A 83 -15.60 -16.76 11.50
C ILE A 83 -17.10 -16.78 11.20
N LEU A 84 -17.49 -17.73 10.34
CA LEU A 84 -18.88 -18.07 10.02
C LEU A 84 -19.64 -18.39 11.31
#